data_AF-A0AAW8IAT7-F1
#
_entry.id   AF-A0AAW8IAT7-F1
#
_cell.length_a   1.000
_cell.length_b   1.000
_cell.length_c   1.000
_cell.angle_alpha   90.00
_cell.angle_beta   90.00
_cell.angle_gamma   90.00
#
_symmetry.space_group_name_H-M   'P 1'
#
loop_
_entity.id
_entity.type
_entity.pdbx_description
1 polymer ?
#
loop_
_entity_poly.entity_id
_entity_poly.type
_entity_poly.pdbx_seq_one_letter_code
_entity_poly.pdbx_strand_id
1 'polypeptide(L)'
;MANLMKVLSQRTVRERVALSLLILHRKYKSNVAEDKTYITLSRTDLANMVGTANETLARILHDFKVDHLIVMEARKILLIDLERLTRIATM
;
A
#
# COMPACT_ATOMS: atom_id res chain seq x y z
N MET A 1 -19.40 11.81 1.00
CA MET A 1 -17.97 11.56 1.33
C MET A 1 -17.76 11.00 2.75
N ALA A 2 -18.64 10.12 3.26
CA ALA A 2 -18.53 9.53 4.60
C ALA A 2 -18.27 8.00 4.61
N ASN A 3 -18.32 7.34 3.45
CA ASN A 3 -18.24 5.87 3.38
C ASN A 3 -16.81 5.32 3.38
N LEU A 4 -15.81 6.10 2.94
CA LEU A 4 -14.41 5.64 2.93
C LEU A 4 -13.86 5.48 4.36
N MET A 5 -14.14 6.43 5.25
CA MET A 5 -13.70 6.36 6.66
C MET A 5 -14.33 5.17 7.39
N LYS A 6 -15.60 4.85 7.11
CA LYS A 6 -16.31 3.71 7.73
C LYS A 6 -15.79 2.35 7.23
N VAL A 7 -15.43 2.25 5.95
CA VAL A 7 -14.79 1.05 5.39
C VAL A 7 -13.38 0.87 5.93
N LEU A 8 -12.63 1.96 6.12
CA LEU A 8 -11.26 1.89 6.67
C LEU A 8 -11.25 1.63 8.18
N SER A 9 -12.23 2.10 8.96
CA SER A 9 -12.26 1.91 10.41
C SER A 9 -12.56 0.49 10.86
N GLN A 10 -13.23 -0.31 10.02
CA GLN A 10 -13.46 -1.75 10.28
C GLN A 10 -12.33 -2.63 9.75
N ARG A 11 -11.37 -2.05 9.03
CA ARG A 11 -10.23 -2.76 8.46
C ARG A 11 -9.03 -2.67 9.38
N THR A 12 -8.23 -3.72 9.44
CA THR A 12 -6.94 -3.71 10.14
C THR A 12 -5.98 -2.72 9.47
N VAL A 13 -4.95 -2.26 10.19
CA VAL A 13 -3.91 -1.39 9.59
C VAL A 13 -3.28 -2.08 8.39
N ARG A 14 -3.07 -3.40 8.46
CA ARG A 14 -2.49 -4.21 7.37
C ARG A 14 -3.36 -4.18 6.11
N GLU A 15 -4.67 -4.38 6.24
CA GLU A 15 -5.63 -4.24 5.13
C GLU A 15 -5.59 -2.84 4.52
N ARG A 16 -5.58 -1.79 5.37
CA ARG A 16 -5.54 -0.41 4.89
C ARG A 16 -4.26 -0.13 4.11
N VAL A 17 -3.10 -0.59 4.58
CA VAL A 17 -1.83 -0.44 3.85
C VAL A 17 -1.89 -1.14 2.49
N ALA A 18 -2.39 -2.39 2.44
CA ALA A 18 -2.53 -3.13 1.18
C ALA A 18 -3.45 -2.38 0.19
N LEU A 19 -4.61 -1.93 0.66
CA LEU A 19 -5.57 -1.16 -0.16
C LEU A 19 -4.95 0.15 -0.67
N SER A 20 -4.27 0.90 0.21
CA SER A 20 -3.59 2.14 -0.15
C SER A 20 -2.53 1.94 -1.23
N LEU A 21 -1.73 0.88 -1.13
CA LEU A 21 -0.73 0.54 -2.13
C LEU A 21 -1.36 0.19 -3.49
N LEU A 22 -2.46 -0.58 -3.50
CA LEU A 22 -3.18 -0.94 -4.74
C LEU A 22 -3.78 0.29 -5.43
N ILE A 23 -4.36 1.23 -4.65
CA ILE A 23 -4.90 2.49 -5.17
C ILE A 23 -3.78 3.34 -5.79
N LEU A 24 -2.65 3.47 -5.09
CA LEU A 24 -1.50 4.20 -5.60
C LEU A 24 -0.94 3.56 -6.86
N HIS A 25 -0.78 2.23 -6.88
CA HIS A 25 -0.34 1.49 -8.06
C HIS A 25 -1.22 1.79 -9.27
N ARG A 26 -2.56 1.71 -9.12
CA ARG A 26 -3.50 2.06 -10.19
C ARG A 26 -3.34 3.50 -10.68
N LYS A 27 -3.21 4.46 -9.75
CA LYS A 27 -3.04 5.88 -10.08
C LYS A 27 -1.75 6.14 -10.86
N TYR A 28 -0.64 5.48 -10.50
CA TYR A 28 0.65 5.67 -11.15
C TYR A 28 0.72 4.92 -12.48
N LYS A 29 0.09 3.73 -12.58
CA LYS A 29 0.05 2.95 -13.82
C LYS A 29 -0.67 3.68 -14.95
N SER A 30 -1.71 4.46 -14.64
CA SER A 30 -2.39 5.30 -15.64
C SER A 30 -1.51 6.39 -16.25
N ASN A 31 -0.33 6.67 -15.66
CA ASN A 31 0.59 7.72 -16.09
C ASN A 31 1.85 7.20 -16.81
N VAL A 32 2.00 5.88 -16.97
CA VAL A 32 3.21 5.27 -17.59
C VAL A 32 2.88 4.00 -18.36
N ALA A 33 3.43 3.87 -19.57
CA ALA A 33 3.33 2.68 -20.44
C ALA A 33 4.45 1.65 -20.16
N GLU A 34 4.89 1.54 -18.91
CA GLU A 34 5.96 0.62 -18.50
C GLU A 34 5.42 -0.62 -17.78
N ASP A 35 6.11 -1.74 -17.98
CA ASP A 35 5.83 -3.04 -17.35
C ASP A 35 5.93 -2.98 -15.81
N LYS A 36 6.75 -2.08 -15.27
CA LYS A 36 6.97 -1.89 -13.83
C LYS A 36 6.51 -0.53 -13.35
N THR A 37 5.49 -0.49 -12.51
CA THR A 37 4.98 0.74 -11.90
C THR A 37 5.53 0.91 -10.49
N TYR A 38 6.44 1.86 -10.30
CA TYR A 38 6.96 2.24 -8.98
C TYR A 38 6.08 3.31 -8.31
N ILE A 39 5.66 3.02 -7.08
CA ILE A 39 5.02 4.01 -6.21
C ILE A 39 6.13 4.77 -5.49
N THR A 40 6.15 6.11 -5.65
CA THR A 40 7.10 6.98 -4.94
C THR A 40 6.34 7.90 -4.00
N LEU A 41 6.53 7.72 -2.70
CA LEU A 41 5.88 8.51 -1.65
C LEU A 41 6.75 8.52 -0.38
N SER A 42 6.68 9.58 0.43
CA SER A 42 7.34 9.57 1.75
C SER A 42 6.63 8.61 2.71
N ARG A 43 7.34 8.09 3.72
CA ARG A 43 6.72 7.21 4.74
C ARG A 43 5.67 7.97 5.54
N THR A 44 5.93 9.23 5.86
CA THR A 44 5.01 10.12 6.57
C THR A 44 3.71 10.32 5.79
N ASP A 45 3.78 10.58 4.48
CA ASP A 45 2.58 10.74 3.67
C ASP A 45 1.77 9.44 3.60
N LEU A 46 2.46 8.29 3.51
CA LEU A 46 1.78 6.99 3.46
C LEU A 46 1.12 6.69 4.80
N ALA A 47 1.80 6.99 5.91
CA ALA A 47 1.29 6.80 7.26
C ALA A 47 0.07 7.69 7.53
N ASN A 48 0.14 8.96 7.11
CA ASN A 48 -0.98 9.90 7.19
C ASN A 48 -2.18 9.44 6.35
N MET A 49 -1.93 8.97 5.12
CA MET A 49 -2.99 8.46 4.23
C MET A 49 -3.67 7.20 4.80
N VAL A 50 -2.90 6.30 5.41
CA VAL A 50 -3.41 5.07 6.05
C VAL A 50 -4.04 5.33 7.41
N GLY A 51 -3.70 6.46 8.06
CA GLY A 51 -4.09 6.78 9.43
C GLY A 51 -3.39 5.87 10.44
N THR A 52 -2.06 5.80 10.39
CA THR A 52 -1.26 5.00 11.32
C THR A 52 0.08 5.68 11.66
N ALA A 53 0.81 5.16 12.64
CA ALA A 53 2.15 5.63 12.97
C ALA A 53 3.19 5.10 11.97
N ASN A 54 4.27 5.87 11.78
CA ASN A 54 5.37 5.50 10.89
C ASN A 54 5.99 4.13 11.22
N GLU A 55 6.13 3.80 12.52
CA GLU A 55 6.71 2.53 12.97
C GLU A 55 5.82 1.33 12.60
N THR A 56 4.51 1.44 12.84
CA THR A 56 3.53 0.42 12.46
C THR A 56 3.52 0.20 10.96
N LEU A 57 3.55 1.29 10.19
CA LEU A 57 3.64 1.21 8.73
C LEU A 57 4.95 0.54 8.28
N ALA A 58 6.09 0.91 8.88
CA ALA A 58 7.38 0.35 8.55
C ALA A 58 7.42 -1.17 8.80
N ARG A 59 6.84 -1.64 9.92
CA ARG A 59 6.72 -3.06 10.24
C ARG A 59 5.87 -3.80 9.21
N ILE A 60 4.70 -3.27 8.85
CA ILE A 60 3.83 -3.90 7.84
C ILE A 60 4.52 -3.97 6.47
N LEU A 61 5.23 -2.92 6.07
CA LEU A 61 5.95 -2.90 4.80
C LEU A 61 7.18 -3.82 4.81
N HIS A 62 7.80 -4.02 5.98
CA HIS A 62 8.81 -5.05 6.16
C HIS A 62 8.20 -6.45 5.99
N ASP A 63 7.07 -6.74 6.65
CA ASP A 63 6.38 -8.02 6.51
C ASP A 63 6.00 -8.29 5.05
N PHE A 64 5.41 -7.31 4.36
CA PHE A 64 5.07 -7.43 2.93
C PHE A 64 6.30 -7.71 2.05
N LYS A 65 7.46 -7.16 2.40
CA LYS A 65 8.71 -7.44 1.69
C LYS A 65 9.19 -8.87 1.94
N VAL A 66 9.16 -9.32 3.20
CA VAL A 66 9.53 -10.70 3.59
C VAL A 66 8.59 -11.72 2.93
N ASP A 67 7.29 -11.40 2.87
CA ASP A 67 6.26 -12.23 2.22
C ASP A 67 6.31 -12.18 0.68
N HIS A 68 7.30 -11.49 0.10
CA HIS A 68 7.49 -11.27 -1.35
C HIS A 68 6.29 -10.61 -2.05
N LEU A 69 5.48 -9.84 -1.32
CA LEU A 69 4.35 -9.09 -1.88
C LEU A 69 4.80 -7.79 -2.54
N ILE A 70 5.86 -7.18 -2.00
CA ILE A 70 6.43 -5.92 -2.49
C ILE A 70 7.95 -5.99 -2.56
N VAL A 71 8.53 -5.16 -3.43
CA VAL A 71 9.95 -4.82 -3.40
C VAL A 71 10.07 -3.34 -3.03
N MET A 72 11.05 -3.02 -2.18
CA MET A 72 11.35 -1.64 -1.79
C MET A 72 12.76 -1.27 -2.26
N GLU A 73 12.84 -0.22 -3.08
CA GLU A 73 14.08 0.37 -3.59
C GLU A 73 14.16 1.83 -3.13
N ALA A 74 14.92 2.09 -2.07
CA ALA A 74 14.96 3.39 -1.41
C ALA A 74 13.56 3.90 -1.00
N ARG A 75 13.05 4.93 -1.70
CA ARG A 75 11.70 5.51 -1.50
C ARG A 75 10.65 4.99 -2.48
N LYS A 76 11.01 4.02 -3.32
CA LYS A 76 10.14 3.41 -4.33
C LYS A 76 9.63 2.08 -3.82
N ILE A 77 8.36 1.80 -4.10
CA ILE A 77 7.71 0.52 -3.81
C ILE A 77 7.19 -0.04 -5.13
N LEU A 78 7.55 -1.29 -5.43
CA LEU A 78 7.01 -2.07 -6.53
C LEU A 78 6.12 -3.16 -5.94
N LEU A 79 4.91 -3.33 -6.48
CA LEU A 79 4.04 -4.44 -6.11
C LEU A 79 4.38 -5.66 -6.96
N ILE A 80 4.70 -6.77 -6.31
CA ILE A 80 5.08 -8.02 -6.97
C ILE A 80 3.88 -8.97 -7.09
N ASP A 81 3.05 -9.01 -6.04
CA ASP A 81 1.88 -9.89 -5.99
C ASP A 81 0.60 -9.07 -5.74
N LEU A 82 0.03 -8.55 -6.82
CA LEU A 82 -1.21 -7.77 -6.79
C LEU A 82 -2.40 -8.60 -6.30
N GLU A 83 -2.43 -9.90 -6.57
CA GLU A 83 -3.53 -10.78 -6.20
C GLU A 83 -3.58 -10.97 -4.68
N ARG A 84 -2.45 -11.37 -4.06
CA ARG A 84 -2.38 -11.53 -2.60
C ARG A 84 -2.59 -10.22 -1.87
N LEU A 85 -2.07 -9.10 -2.38
CA LEU A 85 -2.36 -7.78 -1.83
C LEU A 85 -3.86 -7.44 -1.91
N THR A 86 -4.53 -7.80 -3.01
CA THR A 86 -5.97 -7.60 -3.15
C THR A 86 -6.74 -8.44 -2.14
N ARG A 87 -6.38 -9.72 -1.97
CA ARG A 87 -6.97 -10.60 -0.95
C ARG A 87 -6.83 -10.00 0.44
N ILE A 88 -5.61 -9.58 0.83
CA ILE A 88 -5.35 -8.91 2.11
C ILE A 88 -6.21 -7.65 2.25
N ALA A 89 -6.36 -6.85 1.20
CA ALA A 89 -7.15 -5.62 1.24
C ALA A 89 -8.67 -5.85 1.35
N THR A 90 -9.17 -7.07 1.13
CA THR A 90 -10.60 -7.43 1.12
C THR A 90 -11.04 -8.32 2.27
N MET A 91 -10.10 -8.77 3.11
CA MET A 91 -10.39 -9.54 4.33
C MET A 91 -11.25 -8.75 5.33
#